data_AF-A0A5N3PH70-F1
#
_entry.id   AF-A0A5N3PH70-F1
#
_cell.length_a   1.000
_cell.length_b   1.000
_cell.length_c   1.000
_cell.angle_alpha   90.00
_cell.angle_beta   90.00
_cell.angle_gamma   90.00
#
_symmetry.space_group_name_H-M   'P 1'
#
loop_
_entity.id
_entity.type
_entity.pdbx_description
1 polymer ?
#
loop_
_entity_poly.entity_id
_entity_poly.type
_entity_poly.pdbx_seq_one_letter_code
_entity_poly.pdbx_strand_id
1 'polypeptide(L)'
;MSKEGILRKAKGGHLFFWCPGCDGAHMVRVEGEVRPCWGFNGNYEKPTFTPSVLVTSGHYVAGHQASEECWCTYEKRFGKKAPFECSICHSFVTDGKIQFLDDCTHALAGQTVPLPPFD
;
A
#
# COMPACT_ATOMS: atom_id res chain seq x y z
N MET A 1 -8.73 1.44 15.61
CA MET A 1 -9.17 0.79 14.35
C MET A 1 -9.99 -0.43 14.72
N SER A 2 -10.99 -0.80 13.92
CA SER A 2 -11.77 -2.04 14.09
C SER A 2 -11.44 -3.04 12.98
N LYS A 3 -11.61 -4.34 13.24
CA LYS A 3 -11.55 -5.40 12.23
C LYS A 3 -12.93 -5.56 11.58
N GLU A 4 -12.98 -5.53 10.26
CA GLU A 4 -14.17 -5.85 9.46
C GLU A 4 -13.68 -6.76 8.31
N GLY A 5 -14.09 -8.03 8.34
CA GLY A 5 -13.56 -9.08 7.45
C GLY A 5 -12.03 -9.17 7.46
N ILE A 6 -11.43 -9.13 6.27
CA ILE A 6 -9.97 -9.14 6.07
C ILE A 6 -9.32 -7.75 6.18
N LEU A 7 -10.10 -6.70 6.47
CA LEU A 7 -9.66 -5.32 6.51
C LEU A 7 -9.57 -4.75 7.94
N ARG A 8 -8.89 -3.61 8.08
CA ARG A 8 -9.01 -2.71 9.24
C ARG A 8 -9.69 -1.42 8.83
N LYS A 9 -10.58 -0.92 9.69
CA LYS A 9 -11.30 0.34 9.49
C LYS A 9 -10.88 1.37 10.53
N ALA A 10 -10.63 2.59 10.07
CA ALA A 10 -10.43 3.76 10.91
C ALA A 10 -11.47 4.84 10.59
N LYS A 11 -11.52 5.87 11.45
CA LYS A 11 -12.44 7.00 11.27
C LYS A 11 -12.15 7.72 9.94
N GLY A 12 -13.17 8.37 9.37
CA GLY A 12 -13.03 9.18 8.16
C GLY A 12 -12.87 8.37 6.87
N GLY A 13 -13.48 7.19 6.79
CA GLY A 13 -13.48 6.38 5.57
C GLY A 13 -12.16 5.70 5.23
N HIS A 14 -11.23 5.57 6.17
CA HIS A 14 -9.95 4.90 5.93
C HIS A 14 -10.10 3.39 6.13
N LEU A 15 -9.78 2.63 5.09
CA LEU A 15 -9.65 1.18 5.13
C LEU A 15 -8.18 0.82 4.93
N PHE A 16 -7.75 -0.20 5.65
CA PHE A 16 -6.41 -0.75 5.54
C PHE A 16 -6.48 -2.22 5.20
N PHE A 17 -5.55 -2.69 4.37
CA PHE A 17 -5.34 -4.09 4.04
C PHE A 17 -3.87 -4.45 4.21
N TRP A 18 -3.59 -5.71 4.51
CA TRP A 18 -2.21 -6.21 4.54
C TRP A 18 -1.73 -6.51 3.12
N CYS A 19 -0.62 -5.88 2.71
CA CYS A 19 0.03 -6.12 1.44
C CYS A 19 1.14 -7.17 1.61
N PRO A 20 1.02 -8.37 1.02
CA PRO A 20 2.06 -9.39 1.12
C PRO A 20 3.32 -9.05 0.33
N GLY A 21 3.24 -8.13 -0.65
CA GLY A 21 4.40 -7.69 -1.44
C GLY A 21 5.31 -6.74 -0.66
N CYS A 22 4.72 -5.82 0.10
CA CYS A 22 5.44 -4.89 0.97
C CYS A 22 5.68 -5.43 2.38
N ASP A 23 5.06 -6.56 2.73
CA ASP A 23 4.96 -7.06 4.11
C ASP A 23 4.51 -5.97 5.09
N GLY A 24 3.43 -5.27 4.72
CA GLY A 24 2.99 -4.08 5.45
C GLY A 24 1.57 -3.63 5.11
N ALA A 25 1.03 -2.76 5.96
CA ALA A 25 -0.32 -2.22 5.79
C ALA A 25 -0.36 -1.13 4.70
N HIS A 26 -1.27 -1.29 3.74
CA HIS A 26 -1.65 -0.22 2.82
C HIS A 26 -2.98 0.38 3.22
N MET A 27 -3.15 1.66 2.91
CA MET A 27 -4.34 2.43 3.26
C MET A 27 -5.00 2.97 2.00
N VAL A 28 -6.32 2.85 1.95
CA VAL A 28 -7.17 3.55 0.99
C VAL A 28 -8.23 4.35 1.74
N ARG A 29 -8.63 5.49 1.18
CA ARG A 29 -9.78 6.25 1.65
C ARG A 29 -10.96 5.99 0.71
N VAL A 30 -12.12 5.62 1.25
CA VAL A 30 -13.31 5.26 0.47
C VAL A 30 -14.51 6.19 0.70
N GLU A 31 -14.34 7.22 1.54
CA GLU A 31 -15.33 8.26 1.80
C GLU A 31 -14.65 9.63 1.93
N GLY A 32 -15.40 10.71 1.71
CA GLY A 32 -14.92 12.08 1.84
C GLY A 32 -14.50 12.74 0.54
N GLU A 33 -14.29 14.06 0.60
CA GLU A 33 -14.09 14.92 -0.58
C GLU A 33 -12.63 15.04 -1.02
N VAL A 34 -11.70 14.83 -0.08
CA VAL A 34 -10.27 14.89 -0.37
C VAL A 34 -9.88 13.70 -1.25
N ARG A 35 -9.03 13.94 -2.25
CA ARG A 35 -8.48 12.90 -3.14
C ARG A 35 -7.06 12.48 -2.72
N PRO A 36 -6.61 11.27 -3.07
CA PRO A 36 -7.37 10.20 -3.73
C PRO A 36 -8.48 9.62 -2.83
N CYS A 37 -9.58 9.21 -3.44
CA CYS A 37 -10.71 8.54 -2.77
C CYS A 37 -11.21 7.45 -3.71
N TRP A 38 -11.12 6.20 -3.27
CA TRP A 38 -11.36 4.99 -4.05
C TRP A 38 -12.83 4.59 -3.96
N GLY A 39 -13.38 4.10 -5.07
CA GLY A 39 -14.60 3.32 -5.04
C GLY A 39 -14.36 2.01 -4.29
N PHE A 40 -15.32 1.61 -3.47
CA PHE A 40 -15.31 0.36 -2.71
C PHE A 40 -16.63 -0.38 -2.93
N ASN A 41 -16.56 -1.69 -3.14
CA ASN A 41 -17.75 -2.53 -3.35
C ASN A 41 -18.53 -2.84 -2.06
N GLY A 42 -18.07 -2.38 -0.89
CA GLY A 42 -18.72 -2.64 0.39
C GLY A 42 -18.44 -4.03 0.98
N ASN A 43 -17.65 -4.88 0.31
CA ASN A 43 -17.37 -6.23 0.75
C ASN A 43 -16.05 -6.29 1.53
N TYR A 44 -16.14 -6.60 2.81
CA TYR A 44 -14.98 -6.65 3.71
C TYR A 44 -14.24 -8.00 3.69
N GLU A 45 -14.84 -9.05 3.13
CA GLU A 45 -14.22 -10.38 2.94
C GLU A 45 -13.55 -10.50 1.57
N LYS A 46 -14.17 -9.91 0.55
CA LYS A 46 -13.71 -9.89 -0.85
C LYS A 46 -13.71 -8.46 -1.39
N PRO A 47 -12.82 -7.59 -0.86
CA PRO A 47 -12.79 -6.20 -1.25
C PRO A 47 -12.41 -6.02 -2.72
N THR A 48 -13.00 -4.99 -3.30
CA THR A 48 -12.57 -4.41 -4.57
C THR A 48 -12.41 -2.91 -4.36
N PHE A 49 -11.25 -2.38 -4.73
CA PHE A 49 -10.97 -0.94 -4.72
C PHE A 49 -10.74 -0.44 -6.15
N THR A 50 -11.27 0.73 -6.48
CA THR A 50 -11.11 1.35 -7.80
C THR A 50 -10.76 2.83 -7.68
N PRO A 51 -9.75 3.35 -8.41
CA PRO A 51 -8.86 2.67 -9.36
C PRO A 51 -7.76 1.84 -8.64
N SER A 52 -6.61 1.61 -9.28
CA SER A 52 -5.45 0.98 -8.65
C SER A 52 -4.98 1.74 -7.40
N VAL A 53 -4.25 1.03 -6.55
CA VAL A 53 -3.57 1.56 -5.37
C VAL A 53 -2.08 1.67 -5.68
N LEU A 54 -1.54 2.88 -5.64
CA LEU A 54 -0.11 3.17 -5.77
C LEU A 54 0.43 3.64 -4.42
N VAL A 55 1.40 2.90 -3.90
CA VAL A 55 2.16 3.23 -2.70
C VAL A 55 3.62 3.41 -3.11
N THR A 56 4.20 4.55 -2.76
CA THR A 56 5.61 4.86 -3.02
C THR A 56 6.31 5.26 -1.72
N SER A 57 7.59 4.92 -1.60
CA SER A 57 8.43 5.22 -0.45
C SER A 57 9.83 5.65 -0.89
N GLY A 58 10.45 6.53 -0.11
CA GLY A 58 11.79 7.03 -0.36
C GLY A 58 11.87 7.85 -1.64
N HIS A 59 12.90 7.62 -2.46
CA HIS A 59 13.11 8.39 -3.70
C HIS A 59 12.04 8.17 -4.77
N TYR A 60 11.14 7.19 -4.59
CA TYR A 60 10.01 7.00 -5.50
C TYR A 60 8.82 7.90 -5.19
N VAL A 61 8.83 8.61 -4.05
CA VAL A 61 7.79 9.58 -3.71
C VAL A 61 7.83 10.74 -4.71
N ALA A 62 6.67 11.10 -5.26
CA ALA A 62 6.57 12.20 -6.21
C ALA A 62 7.11 13.50 -5.61
N GLY A 63 8.02 14.16 -6.34
CA GLY A 63 8.66 15.41 -5.92
C GLY A 63 10.00 15.24 -5.21
N HIS A 64 10.40 14.00 -4.86
CA HIS A 64 11.70 13.74 -4.25
C HIS A 64 12.84 14.26 -5.12
N GLN A 65 13.79 14.99 -4.51
CA GLN A 65 14.97 15.51 -5.18
C GLN A 65 16.21 14.71 -4.78
N ALA A 66 17.19 14.59 -5.69
CA ALA A 66 18.44 13.88 -5.42
C ALA A 66 19.23 14.44 -4.22
N SER A 67 19.02 15.72 -3.87
CA SER A 67 19.62 16.35 -2.70
C SER A 67 18.91 16.03 -1.37
N GLU A 68 17.69 15.49 -1.42
CA GLU A 68 16.91 15.14 -0.24
C GLU A 68 17.34 13.81 0.35
N GLU A 69 17.11 13.68 1.66
CA GLU A 69 17.41 12.46 2.38
C GLU A 69 16.55 11.30 1.89
N CYS A 70 17.16 10.11 1.82
CA CYS A 70 16.50 8.91 1.31
C CYS A 70 16.80 7.71 2.21
N TRP A 71 15.92 6.71 2.23
CA TRP A 71 16.15 5.46 2.96
C TRP A 71 17.43 4.75 2.48
N CYS A 72 17.80 4.91 1.19
CA CYS A 72 19.04 4.38 0.62
C CYS A 72 20.32 4.84 1.35
N THR A 73 20.32 6.02 1.96
CA THR A 73 21.49 6.56 2.68
C THR A 73 21.34 6.48 4.19
N TYR A 74 20.25 5.90 4.69
CA TYR A 74 19.93 5.87 6.13
C TYR A 74 21.01 5.18 6.95
N GLU A 75 21.48 4.00 6.53
CA GLU A 75 22.49 3.26 7.27
C GLU A 75 23.83 4.01 7.35
N LYS A 76 24.25 4.63 6.26
CA LYS A 76 25.45 5.48 6.25
C LYS A 76 25.35 6.66 7.22
N ARG A 77 24.15 7.20 7.41
CA ARG A 77 23.90 8.37 8.28
C ARG A 77 23.75 7.99 9.76
N PHE A 78 23.10 6.87 10.04
CA PHE A 78 22.67 6.50 11.39
C PHE A 78 23.35 5.23 11.94
N GLY A 79 24.19 4.55 11.16
CA GLY A 79 24.90 3.34 11.57
C GLY A 79 23.98 2.15 11.84
N LYS A 80 22.74 2.17 11.33
CA LYS A 80 21.75 1.09 11.50
C LYS A 80 20.86 1.01 10.27
N LYS A 81 20.29 -0.18 10.01
CA LYS A 81 19.40 -0.40 8.88
C LYS A 81 18.20 0.56 8.89
N ALA A 82 17.77 0.95 7.70
CA ALA A 82 16.56 1.74 7.55
C ALA A 82 15.35 0.97 8.10
N PRO A 83 14.40 1.64 8.76
CA PRO A 83 13.16 1.01 9.19
C PRO A 83 12.24 0.67 8.00
N PHE A 84 12.48 1.26 6.83
CA PHE A 84 11.71 1.08 5.60
C PHE A 84 12.63 1.09 4.38
N GLU A 85 12.15 0.49 3.29
CA GLU A 85 12.84 0.47 2.00
C GLU A 85 12.25 1.52 1.04
N CYS A 86 13.05 1.91 0.03
CA CYS A 86 12.51 2.66 -1.11
C CYS A 86 11.78 1.66 -2.00
N SER A 87 10.49 1.88 -2.21
CA SER A 87 9.67 0.94 -2.98
C SER A 87 8.59 1.63 -3.81
N ILE A 88 8.20 0.94 -4.88
CA ILE A 88 6.93 1.13 -5.57
C ILE A 88 6.12 -0.14 -5.35
N CYS A 89 4.89 0.02 -4.86
CA CYS A 89 3.87 -1.00 -4.96
C CYS A 89 2.65 -0.43 -5.68
N HIS A 90 2.39 -0.94 -6.87
CA HIS A 90 1.24 -0.59 -7.68
C HIS A 90 0.37 -1.83 -7.86
N SER A 91 -0.88 -1.75 -7.44
CA SER A 91 -1.73 -2.93 -7.37
C SER A 91 -3.20 -2.65 -7.68
N PHE A 92 -3.88 -3.65 -8.21
CA PHE A 92 -5.34 -3.73 -8.21
C PHE A 92 -5.79 -4.69 -7.11
N VAL A 93 -6.80 -4.29 -6.33
CA VAL A 93 -7.48 -5.18 -5.39
C VAL A 93 -8.86 -5.45 -5.94
N THR A 94 -9.17 -6.71 -6.23
CA THR A 94 -10.44 -7.13 -6.82
C THR A 94 -10.83 -8.51 -6.32
N ASP A 95 -12.06 -8.64 -5.84
CA ASP A 95 -12.64 -9.90 -5.36
C ASP A 95 -11.75 -10.62 -4.31
N GLY A 96 -11.16 -9.84 -3.39
CA GLY A 96 -10.29 -10.39 -2.34
C GLY A 96 -8.94 -10.93 -2.83
N LYS A 97 -8.51 -10.53 -4.03
CA LYS A 97 -7.16 -10.79 -4.54
C LYS A 97 -6.45 -9.48 -4.78
N ILE A 98 -5.12 -9.53 -4.68
CA ILE A 98 -4.24 -8.41 -5.03
C ILE A 98 -3.41 -8.82 -6.24
N GLN A 99 -3.55 -8.05 -7.32
CA GLN A 99 -2.74 -8.12 -8.52
C GLN A 99 -1.69 -7.02 -8.46
N PHE A 100 -0.42 -7.38 -8.42
CA PHE A 100 0.70 -6.46 -8.49
C PHE A 100 1.07 -6.20 -9.95
N LEU A 101 1.33 -4.95 -10.28
CA LEU A 101 1.75 -4.54 -11.62
C LEU A 101 3.27 -4.68 -11.79
N ASP A 102 3.73 -4.61 -13.04
CA ASP A 102 5.14 -4.86 -13.40
C ASP A 102 6.09 -3.73 -12.94
N ASP A 103 5.55 -2.57 -12.56
CA ASP A 103 6.30 -1.44 -12.00
C ASP A 103 6.53 -1.55 -10.49
N CYS A 104 6.06 -2.62 -9.84
CA CYS A 104 6.42 -2.92 -8.45
C CYS A 104 7.92 -3.23 -8.30
N THR A 105 8.53 -2.78 -7.20
CA THR A 105 9.94 -3.05 -6.90
C THR A 105 10.15 -4.28 -6.01
N HIS A 106 9.08 -4.88 -5.50
CA HIS A 106 9.11 -6.04 -4.61
C HIS A 106 8.96 -7.36 -5.38
N ALA A 107 9.31 -8.48 -4.74
CA ALA A 107 9.38 -9.81 -5.39
C ALA A 107 8.07 -10.32 -6.01
N LEU A 108 6.91 -9.81 -5.57
CA LEU A 108 5.60 -10.19 -6.12
C LEU A 108 5.18 -9.37 -7.36
N ALA A 109 6.06 -8.55 -7.96
CA ALA A 109 5.77 -7.82 -9.19
C ALA A 109 5.24 -8.75 -10.30
N GLY A 110 4.19 -8.31 -11.02
CA GLY A 110 3.53 -9.10 -12.06
C GLY A 110 2.70 -10.30 -11.57
N GLN A 111 2.60 -10.53 -10.25
CA GLN A 111 1.87 -11.67 -9.69
C GLN A 111 0.50 -11.26 -9.15
N THR A 112 -0.43 -12.22 -9.14
CA THR A 112 -1.73 -12.09 -8.45
C THR A 112 -1.82 -13.14 -7.36
N VAL A 113 -2.07 -12.70 -6.13
CA VAL A 113 -2.18 -13.58 -4.96
C VAL A 113 -3.46 -13.29 -4.17
N PRO A 114 -3.95 -14.21 -3.34
CA PRO A 114 -5.01 -13.92 -2.39
C PRO A 114 -4.62 -12.76 -1.48
N LEU A 115 -5.55 -11.84 -1.21
CA LEU A 115 -5.32 -10.77 -0.23
C LEU A 115 -5.43 -11.39 1.17
N PRO A 116 -4.34 -11.40 1.96
CA PRO A 116 -4.37 -12.00 3.29
C PRO A 116 -5.24 -11.19 4.27
N PRO A 117 -5.75 -11.82 5.33
CA PRO A 117 -6.34 -11.09 6.44
C PRO A 117 -5.31 -10.14 7.03
N PHE A 118 -5.72 -8.89 7.25
CA PHE A 118 -4.99 -8.01 8.15
C PHE A 118 -5.32 -8.49 9.58
N ASP A 119 -4.34 -8.99 10.32
CA ASP A 119 -4.45 -9.35 11.74
C ASP A 119 -3.78 -8.32 12.68
#